data_AF-A0A0S8GIZ6-F1
#
_entry.id   AF-A0A0S8GIZ6-F1
#
_cell.length_a   1.000
_cell.length_b   1.000
_cell.length_c   1.000
_cell.angle_alpha   90.00
_cell.angle_beta   90.00
_cell.angle_gamma   90.00
#
_symmetry.space_group_name_H-M   'P 1'
#
loop_
_entity.id
_entity.type
_entity.pdbx_description
1 polymer ?
#
loop_
_entity_poly.entity_id
_entity_poly.type
_entity_poly.pdbx_seq_one_letter_code
_entity_poly.pdbx_strand_id
1 'polypeptide(L)'
;SIAALINGPANFEPFQANPDINTPNEPSSVTSVTAMTDSTYTTPLTSNLQIGDTLYIELVGTDWHNSLTEPALVIMRTTQDPYGIALALIETDSATGIYHGWACVSDTSNDALNHIGAHTDDTLVITSHIDITKTDTVFIGAIGIREHTVRSSKVETCRATIVSSPAFLPTLRHYQIYDITGRTVSPDKLQQGIYYLAKDGRIVSKIIYLR
;
A
#
# COMPACT_ATOMS: atom_id res chain seq x y z
N SER A 1 22.08 11.72 20.99
CA SER A 1 22.30 11.30 19.59
C SER A 1 21.93 9.83 19.47
N ILE A 2 21.69 9.31 18.25
CA ILE A 2 21.44 7.87 18.03
C ILE A 2 22.59 6.99 18.54
N ALA A 3 23.82 7.52 18.51
CA ALA A 3 24.99 6.87 19.12
C ALA A 3 24.82 6.61 20.64
N ALA A 4 24.01 7.40 21.34
CA ALA A 4 23.70 7.19 22.76
C ALA A 4 22.65 6.10 23.00
N LEU A 5 22.04 5.55 21.95
CA LEU A 5 21.02 4.49 22.02
C LEU A 5 21.59 3.09 21.77
N ILE A 6 22.89 2.96 21.52
CA ILE A 6 23.55 1.70 21.14
C ILE A 6 24.70 1.42 22.12
N ASN A 7 24.81 0.18 22.61
CA ASN A 7 25.85 -0.24 23.54
C ASN A 7 26.78 -1.26 22.86
N GLY A 8 28.07 -0.93 22.74
CA GLY A 8 29.10 -1.78 22.14
C GLY A 8 30.03 -1.05 21.15
N PRO A 9 31.15 -1.66 20.74
CA PRO A 9 32.11 -1.08 19.79
C PRO A 9 31.58 -1.19 18.36
N ALA A 10 30.55 -0.41 18.04
CA ALA A 10 30.04 -0.29 16.68
C ALA A 10 30.44 1.10 16.14
N ASN A 11 31.36 1.10 15.16
CA ASN A 11 31.78 2.31 14.47
C ASN A 11 31.06 2.36 13.11
N PHE A 12 30.16 3.32 12.93
CA PHE A 12 29.43 3.53 11.68
C PHE A 12 29.77 4.90 11.11
N GLU A 13 31.00 5.05 10.62
CA GLU A 13 31.37 6.23 9.84
C GLU A 13 31.91 5.87 8.45
N PRO A 14 31.39 6.52 7.40
CA PRO A 14 30.25 7.46 7.40
C PRO A 14 28.88 6.75 7.31
N PHE A 15 27.88 7.22 8.05
CA PHE A 15 26.48 6.99 7.68
C PHE A 15 26.11 7.99 6.57
N GLN A 16 25.53 7.50 5.48
CA GLN A 16 25.08 8.38 4.41
C GLN A 16 23.86 9.16 4.93
N ALA A 17 24.01 10.47 5.15
CA ALA A 17 22.92 11.31 5.64
C ALA A 17 21.81 11.54 4.61
N ASN A 18 22.11 11.26 3.33
CA ASN A 18 21.19 11.38 2.21
C ASN A 18 20.91 9.99 1.64
N PRO A 19 19.65 9.70 1.22
CA PRO A 19 19.35 8.49 0.46
C PRO A 19 20.29 8.41 -0.75
N ASP A 20 20.71 7.19 -1.09
CA ASP A 20 21.50 6.97 -2.30
C ASP A 20 20.65 7.37 -3.50
N ILE A 21 21.19 8.29 -4.30
CA ILE A 21 20.51 8.82 -5.48
C ILE A 21 20.17 7.70 -6.48
N ASN A 22 20.87 6.56 -6.41
CA ASN A 22 20.64 5.40 -7.27
C ASN A 22 19.68 4.36 -6.66
N THR A 23 18.97 4.70 -5.58
CA THR A 23 17.97 3.83 -4.96
C THR A 23 16.56 4.38 -5.15
N PRO A 24 15.53 3.51 -5.30
CA PRO A 24 14.14 3.97 -5.41
C PRO A 24 13.73 4.79 -4.19
N ASN A 25 13.01 5.90 -4.41
CA ASN A 25 12.55 6.79 -3.35
C ASN A 25 11.18 7.41 -3.68
N GLU A 26 10.55 8.10 -2.73
CA GLU A 26 9.32 8.87 -3.01
C GLU A 26 9.56 9.99 -4.04
N PRO A 27 8.51 10.41 -4.80
CA PRO A 27 8.64 11.47 -5.79
C PRO A 27 9.17 12.77 -5.17
N SER A 28 10.02 13.48 -5.91
CA SER A 28 10.66 14.72 -5.46
C SER A 28 9.69 15.87 -5.25
N SER A 29 8.53 15.83 -5.91
CA SER A 29 7.39 16.72 -5.64
C SER A 29 6.09 16.06 -6.06
N VAL A 30 4.97 16.49 -5.47
CA VAL A 30 3.63 15.96 -5.79
C VAL A 30 2.79 17.03 -6.44
N THR A 31 2.22 16.70 -7.60
CA THR A 31 1.31 17.54 -8.37
C THR A 31 -0.13 17.36 -7.85
N SER A 32 -0.58 16.11 -7.70
CA SER A 32 -1.93 15.76 -7.26
C SER A 32 -2.00 14.40 -6.57
N VAL A 33 -3.03 14.25 -5.75
CA VAL A 33 -3.54 12.96 -5.26
C VAL A 33 -5.02 12.92 -5.67
N THR A 34 -5.49 11.80 -6.20
CA THR A 34 -6.86 11.68 -6.71
C THR A 34 -7.43 10.29 -6.47
N ALA A 35 -8.62 10.24 -5.88
CA ALA A 35 -9.45 9.05 -5.80
C ALA A 35 -10.01 8.71 -7.18
N MET A 36 -9.89 7.46 -7.61
CA MET A 36 -10.28 6.97 -8.93
C MET A 36 -11.42 5.96 -8.82
N THR A 37 -12.26 5.89 -9.85
CA THR A 37 -13.44 5.02 -9.86
C THR A 37 -13.11 3.54 -9.80
N ASP A 38 -12.04 3.14 -10.48
CA ASP A 38 -11.67 1.74 -10.67
C ASP A 38 -10.19 1.60 -11.07
N SER A 39 -9.78 0.35 -11.29
CA SER A 39 -8.39 -0.03 -11.60
C SER A 39 -7.88 0.43 -12.96
N THR A 40 -8.68 1.08 -13.81
CA THR A 40 -8.17 1.67 -15.06
C THR A 40 -7.53 3.03 -14.84
N TYR A 41 -7.80 3.68 -13.71
CA TYR A 41 -7.31 5.02 -13.38
C TYR A 41 -7.63 6.05 -14.48
N THR A 42 -8.75 5.89 -15.20
CA THR A 42 -9.14 6.84 -16.27
C THR A 42 -10.09 7.94 -15.81
N THR A 43 -10.79 7.74 -14.69
CA THR A 43 -11.86 8.64 -14.26
C THR A 43 -11.79 8.90 -12.75
N PRO A 44 -11.73 10.17 -12.32
CA PRO A 44 -11.83 10.52 -10.91
C PRO A 44 -13.15 10.10 -10.29
N LEU A 45 -13.10 9.63 -9.06
CA LEU A 45 -14.27 9.27 -8.27
C LEU A 45 -15.04 10.55 -7.89
N THR A 46 -16.33 10.58 -8.22
CA THR A 46 -17.23 11.69 -7.87
C THR A 46 -18.43 11.24 -7.04
N SER A 47 -18.61 9.93 -6.87
CA SER A 47 -19.65 9.32 -6.05
C SER A 47 -19.13 8.97 -4.66
N ASN A 48 -20.07 8.70 -3.75
CA ASN A 48 -19.76 8.22 -2.41
C ASN A 48 -19.21 6.79 -2.46
N LEU A 49 -18.43 6.43 -1.45
CA LEU A 49 -18.08 5.04 -1.16
C LEU A 49 -18.96 4.48 -0.04
N GLN A 50 -19.05 3.17 0.02
CA GLN A 50 -19.65 2.43 1.11
C GLN A 50 -18.59 1.57 1.82
N ILE A 51 -18.88 1.16 3.05
CA ILE A 51 -18.08 0.15 3.73
C ILE A 51 -18.10 -1.14 2.90
N GLY A 52 -16.93 -1.68 2.61
CA GLY A 52 -16.71 -2.82 1.71
C GLY A 52 -16.23 -2.43 0.31
N ASP A 53 -16.33 -1.15 -0.08
CA ASP A 53 -15.87 -0.70 -1.40
C ASP A 53 -14.35 -0.62 -1.49
N THR A 54 -13.84 -0.86 -2.69
CA THR A 54 -12.43 -0.63 -3.04
C THR A 54 -12.26 0.76 -3.61
N LEU A 55 -11.32 1.50 -3.06
CA LEU A 55 -10.88 2.80 -3.53
C LEU A 55 -9.53 2.66 -4.25
N TYR A 56 -9.46 3.22 -5.45
CA TYR A 56 -8.22 3.33 -6.23
C TYR A 56 -7.66 4.74 -6.10
N ILE A 57 -6.35 4.87 -5.99
CA ILE A 57 -5.68 6.16 -5.74
C ILE A 57 -4.57 6.34 -6.76
N GLU A 58 -4.62 7.49 -7.44
CA GLU A 58 -3.54 7.98 -8.28
C GLU A 58 -2.82 9.13 -7.58
N LEU A 59 -1.49 9.08 -7.57
CA LEU A 59 -0.64 10.21 -7.23
C LEU A 59 0.18 10.56 -8.46
N VAL A 60 0.20 11.84 -8.82
CA VAL A 60 1.05 12.37 -9.91
C VAL A 60 2.14 13.24 -9.29
N GLY A 61 3.39 12.98 -9.63
CA GLY A 61 4.56 13.64 -9.07
C GLY A 61 5.70 13.80 -10.07
N THR A 62 6.80 14.37 -9.60
CA THR A 62 8.06 14.39 -10.33
C THR A 62 8.94 13.27 -9.81
N ASP A 63 9.40 12.38 -10.68
CA ASP A 63 10.21 11.24 -10.28
C ASP A 63 11.49 11.66 -9.56
N TRP A 64 11.93 10.77 -8.68
CA TRP A 64 13.21 10.91 -8.02
C TRP A 64 14.33 10.35 -8.91
N HIS A 65 14.07 9.24 -9.61
CA HIS A 65 15.02 8.60 -10.52
C HIS A 65 14.42 8.32 -11.91
N ASN A 66 15.22 8.53 -12.96
CA ASN A 66 14.77 8.46 -14.35
C ASN A 66 14.77 7.05 -14.97
N SER A 67 14.99 6.00 -14.17
CA SER A 67 15.17 4.63 -14.69
C SER A 67 14.77 3.54 -13.71
N LEU A 68 14.18 3.90 -12.58
CA LEU A 68 13.71 2.96 -11.57
C LEU A 68 12.21 3.14 -11.42
N THR A 69 11.51 2.07 -11.07
CA THR A 69 10.12 2.15 -10.62
C THR A 69 10.11 2.46 -9.13
N GLU A 70 9.43 3.54 -8.77
CA GLU A 70 9.54 4.13 -7.45
C GLU A 70 8.26 3.96 -6.61
N PRO A 71 8.38 3.87 -5.27
CA PRO A 71 7.21 3.89 -4.39
C PRO A 71 6.77 5.34 -4.11
N ALA A 72 5.49 5.54 -3.81
CA ALA A 72 5.00 6.77 -3.18
C ALA A 72 4.11 6.43 -1.97
N LEU A 73 4.00 7.33 -0.99
CA LEU A 73 3.17 7.12 0.18
C LEU A 73 2.04 8.15 0.27
N VAL A 74 0.83 7.66 0.54
CA VAL A 74 -0.29 8.50 0.98
C VAL A 74 -0.77 8.05 2.36
N ILE A 75 -1.26 8.99 3.15
CA ILE A 75 -1.89 8.71 4.44
C ILE A 75 -3.38 8.92 4.31
N MET A 76 -4.15 7.91 4.69
CA MET A 76 -5.60 7.93 4.63
C MET A 76 -6.20 8.00 6.03
N ARG A 77 -7.07 8.99 6.29
CA ARG A 77 -7.65 9.24 7.61
C ARG A 77 -9.17 9.38 7.53
N THR A 78 -9.83 9.03 8.62
CA THR A 78 -11.27 9.20 8.82
C THR A 78 -11.51 9.75 10.22
N THR A 79 -12.76 10.05 10.57
CA THR A 79 -13.07 10.38 11.96
C THR A 79 -12.98 9.15 12.88
N GLN A 80 -13.21 7.95 12.34
CA GLN A 80 -13.05 6.70 13.09
C GLN A 80 -11.57 6.37 13.35
N ASP A 81 -10.68 6.64 12.39
CA ASP A 81 -9.23 6.50 12.56
C ASP A 81 -8.51 7.82 12.25
N PRO A 82 -8.37 8.69 13.26
CA PRO A 82 -7.72 9.99 13.10
C PRO A 82 -6.22 9.90 12.81
N TYR A 83 -5.57 8.78 13.17
CA TYR A 83 -4.15 8.56 12.85
C TYR A 83 -4.00 8.05 11.42
N GLY A 84 -4.95 7.23 10.99
CA GLY A 84 -5.08 6.74 9.63
C GLY A 84 -4.20 5.54 9.34
N ILE A 85 -4.27 5.08 8.10
CA ILE A 85 -3.36 4.07 7.56
C ILE A 85 -2.39 4.67 6.55
N ALA A 86 -1.21 4.08 6.45
CA ALA A 86 -0.25 4.40 5.41
C ALA A 86 -0.43 3.47 4.20
N LEU A 87 -0.68 4.05 3.02
CA LEU A 87 -0.87 3.30 1.78
C LEU A 87 0.28 3.55 0.82
N ALA A 88 1.01 2.47 0.50
CA ALA A 88 2.03 2.49 -0.54
C ALA A 88 1.40 2.43 -1.93
N LEU A 89 1.81 3.34 -2.80
CA LEU A 89 1.54 3.38 -4.23
C LEU A 89 2.82 2.97 -4.97
N ILE A 90 2.68 2.41 -6.16
CA ILE A 90 3.80 2.01 -7.00
C ILE A 90 3.70 2.74 -8.33
N GLU A 91 4.82 3.25 -8.80
CA GLU A 91 4.92 3.90 -10.10
C GLU A 91 4.53 2.93 -11.24
N THR A 92 3.82 3.45 -12.24
CA THR A 92 3.23 2.63 -13.30
C THR A 92 4.25 2.03 -14.27
N ASP A 93 5.36 2.75 -14.47
CA ASP A 93 6.58 2.30 -15.15
C ASP A 93 7.73 3.18 -14.65
N SER A 94 8.96 2.93 -15.07
CA SER A 94 10.09 3.77 -14.70
C SER A 94 9.96 5.19 -15.25
N ALA A 95 10.11 6.20 -14.40
CA ALA A 95 10.16 7.61 -14.76
C ALA A 95 8.90 8.17 -15.45
N THR A 96 7.74 7.71 -15.00
CA THR A 96 6.42 8.19 -15.43
C THR A 96 5.88 9.31 -14.57
N GLY A 97 6.25 9.38 -13.29
CA GLY A 97 5.65 10.33 -12.34
C GLY A 97 4.23 9.94 -11.93
N ILE A 98 3.75 8.75 -12.29
CA ILE A 98 2.37 8.32 -12.04
C ILE A 98 2.41 7.08 -11.16
N TYR A 99 1.77 7.17 -10.00
CA TYR A 99 1.81 6.15 -8.95
C TYR A 99 0.40 5.67 -8.62
N HIS A 100 0.21 4.35 -8.62
CA HIS A 100 -1.08 3.71 -8.43
C HIS A 100 -1.09 2.83 -7.18
N GLY A 101 -2.22 2.83 -6.49
CA GLY A 101 -2.49 1.91 -5.40
C GLY A 101 -3.98 1.81 -5.11
N TRP A 102 -4.32 1.01 -4.11
CA TRP A 102 -5.70 0.79 -3.71
C TRP A 102 -5.83 0.43 -2.23
N ALA A 103 -6.98 0.76 -1.67
CA ALA A 103 -7.38 0.42 -0.32
C ALA A 103 -8.85 0.03 -0.27
N CYS A 104 -9.27 -0.66 0.80
CA CYS A 104 -10.67 -1.01 1.05
C CYS A 104 -11.21 -0.16 2.19
N VAL A 105 -12.42 0.37 2.04
CA VAL A 105 -13.17 0.99 3.14
C VAL A 105 -13.74 -0.14 3.99
N SER A 106 -13.53 -0.10 5.29
CA SER A 106 -13.79 -1.21 6.21
C SER A 106 -14.37 -0.69 7.52
N ASP A 107 -14.93 -1.58 8.34
CA ASP A 107 -15.38 -1.24 9.71
C ASP A 107 -14.21 -1.02 10.68
N THR A 108 -13.00 -1.47 10.33
CA THR A 108 -11.79 -1.33 11.15
C THR A 108 -10.56 -1.10 10.29
N SER A 109 -9.68 -0.20 10.73
CA SER A 109 -8.39 0.02 10.09
C SER A 109 -7.44 -1.15 10.24
N ASN A 110 -6.69 -1.41 9.18
CA ASN A 110 -5.60 -2.37 9.14
C ASN A 110 -4.65 -2.03 7.99
N ASP A 111 -3.53 -1.39 8.30
CA ASP A 111 -2.48 -1.02 7.34
C ASP A 111 -1.99 -2.22 6.51
N ALA A 112 -1.83 -3.38 7.14
CA ALA A 112 -1.29 -4.56 6.46
C ALA A 112 -2.23 -5.11 5.37
N LEU A 113 -3.54 -4.86 5.50
CA LEU A 113 -4.56 -5.23 4.53
C LEU A 113 -4.96 -4.06 3.61
N ASN A 114 -4.38 -2.88 3.78
CA ASN A 114 -4.86 -1.63 3.16
C ASN A 114 -6.34 -1.37 3.45
N HIS A 115 -6.81 -1.66 4.67
CA HIS A 115 -8.18 -1.38 5.08
C HIS A 115 -8.20 -0.11 5.92
N ILE A 116 -9.01 0.89 5.53
CA ILE A 116 -9.26 2.06 6.37
C ILE A 116 -10.59 1.89 7.08
N GLY A 117 -10.57 2.04 8.41
CA GLY A 117 -11.77 2.04 9.23
C GLY A 117 -12.59 3.31 9.00
N ALA A 118 -13.89 3.18 8.77
CA ALA A 118 -14.77 4.33 8.60
C ALA A 118 -16.19 4.03 9.08
N HIS A 119 -16.86 5.08 9.57
CA HIS A 119 -18.29 5.02 9.82
C HIS A 119 -19.09 5.33 8.55
N THR A 120 -20.38 5.00 8.56
CA THR A 120 -21.32 5.63 7.62
C THR A 120 -21.40 7.12 7.95
N ASP A 121 -21.52 7.95 6.92
CA ASP A 121 -21.49 9.42 6.94
C ASP A 121 -20.13 10.04 7.34
N ASP A 122 -19.05 9.28 7.16
CA ASP A 122 -17.68 9.74 7.40
C ASP A 122 -17.09 10.44 6.16
N THR A 123 -15.99 11.17 6.35
CA THR A 123 -15.19 11.73 5.26
C THR A 123 -13.80 11.10 5.30
N LEU A 124 -13.47 10.35 4.25
CA LEU A 124 -12.12 9.87 4.02
C LEU A 124 -11.26 10.99 3.46
N VAL A 125 -10.14 11.26 4.11
CA VAL A 125 -9.13 12.24 3.68
C VAL A 125 -7.89 11.47 3.25
N ILE A 126 -7.43 11.70 2.02
CA ILE A 126 -6.26 11.04 1.42
C ILE A 126 -5.22 12.13 1.19
N THR A 127 -4.08 12.04 1.83
CA THR A 127 -3.05 13.10 1.82
C THR A 127 -1.71 12.54 1.39
N SER A 128 -1.01 13.24 0.51
CA SER A 128 0.39 12.91 0.17
C SER A 128 1.30 13.02 1.39
N HIS A 129 2.23 12.08 1.54
CA HIS A 129 3.25 12.17 2.59
C HIS A 129 4.27 13.30 2.33
N ILE A 130 4.63 13.51 1.06
CA ILE A 130 5.63 14.50 0.64
C ILE A 130 5.11 15.94 0.70
N ASP A 131 3.85 16.16 0.32
CA ASP A 131 3.21 17.48 0.35
C ASP A 131 1.80 17.38 0.93
N ILE A 132 1.67 17.73 2.21
CA ILE A 132 0.40 17.64 2.94
C ILE A 132 -0.71 18.56 2.39
N THR A 133 -0.37 19.50 1.51
CA THR A 133 -1.35 20.35 0.83
C THR A 133 -2.01 19.65 -0.35
N LYS A 134 -1.43 18.53 -0.82
CA LYS A 134 -1.99 17.67 -1.86
C LYS A 134 -2.85 16.62 -1.20
N THR A 135 -4.15 16.85 -1.24
CA THR A 135 -5.13 15.98 -0.61
C THR A 135 -6.34 15.82 -1.51
N ASP A 136 -6.99 14.68 -1.39
CA ASP A 136 -8.34 14.44 -1.91
C ASP A 136 -9.26 13.95 -0.78
N THR A 137 -10.57 14.08 -0.96
CA THR A 137 -11.57 13.68 0.03
C THR A 137 -12.72 12.93 -0.61
N VAL A 138 -13.17 11.86 0.04
CA VAL A 138 -14.28 11.03 -0.44
C VAL A 138 -15.29 10.84 0.70
N PHE A 139 -16.58 11.07 0.42
CA PHE A 139 -17.64 10.83 1.39
C PHE A 139 -17.99 9.34 1.46
N ILE A 140 -18.14 8.82 2.68
CA ILE A 140 -18.52 7.43 2.94
C ILE A 140 -19.96 7.42 3.40
N GLY A 141 -20.87 6.90 2.59
CA GLY A 141 -22.29 6.91 2.91
C GLY A 141 -23.15 6.24 1.86
N ALA A 142 -24.44 6.12 2.15
CA ALA A 142 -25.37 5.44 1.25
C ALA A 142 -25.38 6.07 -0.15
N ILE A 143 -25.15 5.24 -1.17
CA ILE A 143 -25.53 5.52 -2.56
C ILE A 143 -27.02 5.19 -2.64
N GLY A 144 -27.84 5.97 -3.34
CA GLY A 144 -29.29 5.77 -3.43
C GLY A 144 -29.68 4.28 -3.57
N ILE A 145 -30.55 3.81 -2.67
CA ILE A 145 -30.90 2.41 -2.35
C ILE A 145 -30.83 1.43 -3.54
N ARG A 146 -29.98 0.39 -3.45
CA ARG A 146 -30.22 -0.93 -4.05
C ARG A 146 -29.82 -2.05 -3.09
N GLU A 147 -30.75 -2.96 -2.85
CA GLU A 147 -30.63 -4.06 -1.90
C GLU A 147 -29.82 -5.23 -2.51
N HIS A 148 -28.75 -5.66 -1.84
CA HIS A 148 -28.08 -6.94 -2.16
C HIS A 148 -27.53 -7.58 -0.88
N THR A 149 -28.04 -8.76 -0.52
CA THR A 149 -27.67 -9.47 0.70
C THR A 149 -26.35 -10.21 0.54
N VAL A 150 -25.32 -9.87 1.33
CA VAL A 150 -24.03 -10.59 1.35
C VAL A 150 -23.85 -11.31 2.70
N ARG A 151 -23.48 -12.60 2.64
CA ARG A 151 -23.17 -13.44 3.81
C ARG A 151 -21.77 -13.11 4.34
N SER A 152 -21.69 -12.79 5.63
CA SER A 152 -20.44 -12.54 6.36
C SER A 152 -19.53 -13.78 6.41
N SER A 153 -18.23 -13.57 6.17
CA SER A 153 -17.15 -14.54 6.39
C SER A 153 -16.15 -13.97 7.40
N LYS A 154 -15.66 -14.81 8.34
CA LYS A 154 -14.64 -14.43 9.34
C LYS A 154 -13.32 -14.04 8.68
N VAL A 155 -12.77 -12.88 9.06
CA VAL A 155 -11.45 -12.39 8.63
C VAL A 155 -10.36 -12.92 9.56
N GLU A 156 -9.40 -13.69 9.03
CA GLU A 156 -8.18 -14.09 9.74
C GLU A 156 -7.05 -13.07 9.45
N THR A 157 -6.35 -12.63 10.50
CA THR A 157 -5.30 -11.61 10.42
C THR A 157 -4.00 -12.19 9.84
N CYS A 158 -3.39 -11.48 8.87
CA CYS A 158 -2.12 -11.86 8.24
C CYS A 158 -1.10 -10.73 8.39
N ARG A 159 0.14 -11.05 8.77
CA ARG A 159 1.22 -10.05 8.90
C ARG A 159 1.86 -9.79 7.54
N ALA A 160 2.27 -8.57 7.24
CA ALA A 160 3.06 -8.27 6.03
C ALA A 160 4.56 -8.43 6.30
N THR A 161 5.30 -9.01 5.35
CA THR A 161 6.76 -9.19 5.43
C THR A 161 7.41 -8.62 4.17
N ILE A 162 8.38 -7.71 4.34
CA ILE A 162 9.20 -7.20 3.22
C ILE A 162 10.44 -8.09 3.12
N VAL A 163 10.75 -8.57 1.91
CA VAL A 163 11.92 -9.42 1.66
C VAL A 163 12.72 -8.82 0.50
N SER A 164 13.98 -8.47 0.77
CA SER A 164 14.93 -7.86 -0.19
C SER A 164 16.14 -8.75 -0.52
N SER A 165 16.05 -10.05 -0.24
CA SER A 165 17.10 -11.05 -0.53
C SER A 165 16.47 -12.34 -1.05
N PRO A 166 17.23 -13.27 -1.67
CA PRO A 166 16.67 -14.52 -2.15
C PRO A 166 15.86 -15.19 -1.03
N ALA A 167 14.56 -15.31 -1.23
CA ALA A 167 13.64 -15.78 -0.20
C ALA A 167 13.95 -17.26 0.08
N PHE A 168 14.81 -17.51 1.07
CA PHE A 168 14.96 -18.84 1.65
C PHE A 168 13.71 -19.12 2.49
N LEU A 169 12.65 -19.54 1.81
CA LEU A 169 11.52 -20.14 2.51
C LEU A 169 12.05 -21.38 3.25
N PRO A 170 11.82 -21.50 4.57
CA PRO A 170 12.15 -22.74 5.27
C PRO A 170 11.48 -23.88 4.51
N THR A 171 12.25 -24.91 4.17
CA THR A 171 11.78 -26.11 3.46
C THR A 171 10.65 -26.76 4.23
N LEU A 172 9.42 -26.31 4.00
CA LEU A 172 8.23 -26.72 4.71
C LEU A 172 7.16 -26.97 3.66
N ARG A 173 6.80 -28.25 3.51
CA ARG A 173 5.89 -28.83 2.50
C ARG A 173 4.43 -28.33 2.57
N HIS A 174 4.19 -27.20 3.21
CA HIS A 174 2.87 -26.67 3.56
C HIS A 174 2.65 -25.22 3.12
N TYR A 175 3.65 -24.59 2.49
CA TYR A 175 3.56 -23.20 2.05
C TYR A 175 3.47 -23.08 0.52
N GLN A 176 2.60 -22.19 0.06
CA GLN A 176 2.42 -21.82 -1.35
C GLN A 176 2.54 -20.31 -1.48
N ILE A 177 3.18 -19.83 -2.53
CA ILE A 177 3.20 -18.41 -2.86
C ILE A 177 2.23 -18.19 -4.02
N TYR A 178 1.41 -17.15 -3.91
CA TYR A 178 0.53 -16.69 -4.97
C TYR A 178 0.95 -15.30 -5.45
N ASP A 179 0.90 -15.05 -6.77
CA ASP A 179 0.94 -13.69 -7.29
C ASP A 179 -0.39 -12.94 -7.02
N ILE A 180 -0.44 -11.66 -7.38
CA ILE A 180 -1.66 -10.84 -7.26
C ILE A 180 -2.84 -11.35 -8.10
N THR A 181 -2.59 -12.24 -9.07
CA THR A 181 -3.63 -12.87 -9.90
C THR A 181 -4.13 -14.19 -9.30
N GLY A 182 -3.59 -14.61 -8.16
CA GLY A 182 -3.95 -15.86 -7.49
C GLY A 182 -3.29 -17.10 -8.09
N ARG A 183 -2.27 -16.96 -8.94
CA ARG A 183 -1.53 -18.11 -9.49
C ARG A 183 -0.39 -18.50 -8.58
N THR A 184 -0.14 -19.79 -8.43
CA THR A 184 1.00 -20.27 -7.66
C THR A 184 2.32 -19.92 -8.36
N VAL A 185 3.26 -19.32 -7.62
CA VAL A 185 4.58 -18.93 -8.11
C VAL A 185 5.66 -19.65 -7.32
N SER A 186 6.67 -20.17 -8.01
CA SER A 186 7.82 -20.77 -7.36
C SER A 186 8.74 -19.69 -6.74
N PRO A 187 9.32 -19.90 -5.54
CA PRO A 187 10.14 -18.89 -4.87
C PRO A 187 11.35 -18.41 -5.68
N ASP A 188 11.92 -19.27 -6.53
CA ASP A 188 13.02 -19.00 -7.45
C ASP A 188 12.62 -18.15 -8.66
N LYS A 189 11.31 -17.95 -8.89
CA LYS A 189 10.74 -17.18 -10.00
C LYS A 189 10.11 -15.86 -9.56
N LEU A 190 10.27 -15.47 -8.31
CA LEU A 190 9.76 -14.19 -7.82
C LEU A 190 10.47 -13.04 -8.53
N GLN A 191 9.69 -12.24 -9.24
CA GLN A 191 10.08 -10.93 -9.74
C GLN A 191 9.66 -9.86 -8.73
N GLN A 192 10.18 -8.63 -8.85
CA GLN A 192 9.73 -7.52 -8.00
C GLN A 192 8.21 -7.39 -8.07
N GLY A 193 7.55 -7.30 -6.91
CA GLY A 193 6.10 -7.25 -6.85
C GLY A 193 5.50 -7.76 -5.55
N ILE A 194 4.17 -7.83 -5.53
CA ILE A 194 3.39 -8.27 -4.37
C ILE A 194 3.01 -9.74 -4.53
N TYR A 195 3.18 -10.49 -3.46
CA TYR A 195 2.84 -11.90 -3.37
C TYR A 195 2.09 -12.21 -2.08
N TYR A 196 1.42 -13.34 -2.05
CA TYR A 196 0.74 -13.85 -0.86
C TYR A 196 1.30 -15.21 -0.49
N LEU A 197 1.77 -15.33 0.75
CA LEU A 197 2.15 -16.61 1.31
C LEU A 197 0.90 -17.25 1.91
N ALA A 198 0.58 -18.45 1.45
CA ALA A 198 -0.44 -19.28 2.05
C ALA A 198 0.16 -20.47 2.78
N LYS A 199 -0.47 -20.88 3.87
CA LYS A 199 -0.21 -22.11 4.59
C LYS A 199 -1.49 -22.94 4.59
N ASP A 200 -1.41 -24.19 4.15
CA ASP A 200 -2.56 -25.11 4.11
C ASP A 200 -3.80 -24.50 3.41
N GLY A 201 -3.57 -23.77 2.30
CA GLY A 201 -4.62 -23.13 1.50
C GLY A 201 -5.16 -21.81 2.05
N ARG A 202 -4.67 -21.33 3.19
CA ARG A 202 -5.05 -20.03 3.76
C ARG A 202 -3.93 -19.01 3.62
N ILE A 203 -4.23 -17.81 3.15
CA ILE A 203 -3.25 -16.71 3.14
C ILE A 203 -2.89 -16.41 4.59
N VAL A 204 -1.58 -16.30 4.86
CA VAL A 204 -1.02 -16.01 6.20
C VAL A 204 -0.10 -14.79 6.21
N SER A 205 0.41 -14.38 5.04
CA SER A 205 1.28 -13.20 4.93
C SER A 205 1.18 -12.57 3.55
N LYS A 206 1.25 -11.24 3.51
CA LYS A 206 1.60 -10.49 2.29
C LYS A 206 3.12 -10.40 2.22
N ILE A 207 3.69 -10.60 1.03
CA ILE A 207 5.11 -10.45 0.76
C ILE A 207 5.26 -9.33 -0.26
N ILE A 208 6.05 -8.31 0.07
CA ILE A 208 6.53 -7.35 -0.92
C ILE A 208 7.96 -7.79 -1.25
N TYR A 209 8.13 -8.32 -2.46
CA TYR A 209 9.43 -8.78 -2.93
C TYR A 209 10.10 -7.64 -3.68
N LEU A 210 11.24 -7.20 -3.16
CA LEU A 210 12.10 -6.19 -3.74
C LEU A 210 13.39 -6.90 -4.18
N ARG A 211 13.94 -6.54 -5.33
CA ARG A 211 15.17 -7.13 -5.85
C ARG A 211 16.32 -6.15 -5.72
#